data_AF-A0A3C0C2X9-F1
#
_entry.id   AF-A0A3C0C2X9-F1
#
_cell.length_a   1.000
_cell.length_b   1.000
_cell.length_c   1.000
_cell.angle_alpha   90.00
_cell.angle_beta   90.00
_cell.angle_gamma   90.00
#
_symmetry.space_group_name_H-M   'P 1'
#
loop_
_entity.id
_entity.type
_entity.pdbx_description
1 polymer ?
#
loop_
_entity_poly.entity_id
_entity_poly.type
_entity_poly.pdbx_seq_one_letter_code
_entity_poly.pdbx_strand_id
1 'polypeptide(L)'
;DNFAGNYGGSWWKQAGEFETFKGPILFTTNCIVPPKSEEVRQRIFTTGSAGFPGCAHIVPDTAGKKDFSAVIEMAKKLPAPEEIETGSIVGGFAHNQVLALADKVVDAVKSGAVRKFFVMAGCDGRMKSREYYTEFANKLPKDTIILTAGCAKYRYNKLDLGDIGGIPRVLDAGQCNDSYSLAVIALKLKEVFGLDDVNKLPIAYNIAWYEQKAVIVLLALLYLGVKNIHLGPTLPGFLSPNVAKVLVEKFGIAGVGNVDDDIAMFMA
;
A
#
# COMPACT_ATOMS: atom_id res chain seq x y z
N ASP A 1 -22.48 -8.86 -9.65
CA ASP A 1 -23.52 -8.39 -8.71
C ASP A 1 -23.20 -8.70 -7.26
N ASN A 2 -22.75 -9.91 -6.90
CA ASN A 2 -22.52 -10.30 -5.48
C ASN A 2 -21.11 -9.98 -4.92
N PHE A 3 -20.31 -9.16 -5.61
CA PHE A 3 -19.05 -8.65 -5.07
C PHE A 3 -19.29 -7.22 -4.58
N ALA A 4 -19.55 -7.08 -3.28
CA ALA A 4 -20.11 -5.84 -2.71
C ALA A 4 -19.09 -4.70 -2.52
N GLY A 5 -17.83 -5.01 -2.22
CA GLY A 5 -16.80 -3.99 -1.99
C GLY A 5 -15.69 -4.43 -1.04
N ASN A 6 -15.07 -3.46 -0.37
CA ASN A 6 -14.00 -3.64 0.62
C ASN A 6 -14.52 -3.29 2.03
N TYR A 7 -14.25 -4.15 3.02
CA TYR A 7 -14.65 -3.93 4.41
C TYR A 7 -13.44 -3.59 5.29
N GLY A 8 -13.51 -2.51 6.05
CA GLY A 8 -12.49 -2.18 7.06
C GLY A 8 -11.22 -1.54 6.48
N GLY A 9 -10.10 -1.80 7.15
CA GLY A 9 -8.83 -1.11 6.92
C GLY A 9 -7.66 -2.06 6.71
N SER A 10 -6.51 -1.67 7.24
CA SER A 10 -5.29 -2.48 7.16
C SER A 10 -5.31 -3.65 8.15
N TRP A 11 -4.54 -4.68 7.83
CA TRP A 11 -4.44 -5.97 8.54
C TRP A 11 -4.34 -5.86 10.07
N TRP A 12 -3.73 -4.81 10.62
CA TRP A 12 -3.54 -4.69 12.06
C TRP A 12 -4.83 -4.36 12.83
N LYS A 13 -5.86 -3.84 12.16
CA LYS A 13 -7.19 -3.55 12.73
C LYS A 13 -8.14 -4.75 12.73
N GLN A 14 -7.73 -5.86 12.11
CA GLN A 14 -8.59 -7.02 11.89
C GLN A 14 -9.20 -7.59 13.17
N ALA A 15 -8.56 -7.42 14.32
CA ALA A 15 -9.07 -7.93 15.59
C ALA A 15 -10.42 -7.31 15.97
N GLY A 16 -10.69 -6.05 15.61
CA GLY A 16 -12.00 -5.43 15.79
C GLY A 16 -12.89 -5.60 14.56
N GLU A 17 -12.33 -5.39 13.36
CA GLU A 17 -13.11 -5.42 12.11
C GLU A 17 -13.68 -6.82 11.81
N PHE A 18 -13.01 -7.89 12.21
CA PHE A 18 -13.56 -9.23 12.03
C PHE A 18 -14.74 -9.52 12.95
N GLU A 19 -14.77 -8.97 14.16
CA GLU A 19 -15.90 -9.09 15.08
C GLU A 19 -17.16 -8.42 14.50
N THR A 20 -17.00 -7.31 13.78
CA THR A 20 -18.11 -6.59 13.14
C THR A 20 -18.49 -7.17 11.78
N PHE A 21 -17.58 -7.88 11.09
CA PHE A 21 -17.88 -8.51 9.81
C PHE A 21 -18.90 -9.67 9.91
N LYS A 22 -19.00 -10.32 11.07
CA LYS A 22 -19.89 -11.48 11.41
C LYS A 22 -19.74 -12.75 10.58
N GLY A 23 -19.53 -12.64 9.26
CA GLY A 23 -19.38 -13.76 8.34
C GLY A 23 -18.01 -14.47 8.44
N PRO A 24 -17.82 -15.53 7.64
CA PRO A 24 -16.57 -16.27 7.62
C PRO A 24 -15.45 -15.45 6.97
N ILE A 25 -14.23 -15.62 7.47
CA ILE A 25 -13.03 -14.89 7.02
C ILE A 25 -12.08 -15.88 6.37
N LEU A 26 -11.67 -15.62 5.12
CA LEU A 26 -10.71 -16.45 4.40
C LEU A 26 -9.36 -15.75 4.27
N PHE A 27 -8.35 -16.31 4.93
CA PHE A 27 -6.96 -15.90 4.73
C PHE A 27 -6.30 -16.71 3.62
N THR A 28 -5.80 -16.00 2.60
CA THR A 28 -5.05 -16.58 1.49
C THR A 28 -3.53 -16.46 1.68
N THR A 29 -3.08 -15.46 2.42
CA THR A 29 -1.67 -15.14 2.72
C THR A 29 -1.56 -14.42 4.08
N ASN A 30 -0.38 -13.88 4.41
CA ASN A 30 -0.21 -12.97 5.55
C ASN A 30 -1.04 -11.67 5.36
N CYS A 31 -1.45 -10.97 6.42
CA CYS A 31 -1.03 -11.06 7.81
C CYS A 31 -2.17 -11.51 8.73
N ILE A 32 -2.06 -12.69 9.34
CA ILE A 32 -2.98 -13.13 10.39
C ILE A 32 -2.47 -12.65 11.74
N VAL A 33 -3.29 -11.90 12.47
CA VAL A 33 -3.07 -11.61 13.90
C VAL A 33 -3.83 -12.64 14.73
N PRO A 34 -3.32 -13.05 15.91
CA PRO A 34 -4.06 -13.93 16.80
C PRO A 34 -5.47 -13.39 17.07
N PRO A 35 -6.54 -14.17 16.80
CA PRO A 35 -7.91 -13.74 17.03
C PRO A 35 -8.15 -13.55 18.52
N LYS A 36 -8.93 -12.52 18.89
CA LYS A 36 -9.22 -12.18 20.29
C LYS A 36 -10.29 -13.06 20.93
N SER A 37 -11.16 -13.64 20.12
CA SER A 37 -12.26 -14.49 20.59
C SER A 37 -12.26 -15.83 19.88
N GLU A 38 -12.73 -16.84 20.60
CA GLU A 38 -12.99 -18.16 20.06
C GLU A 38 -14.06 -18.14 18.96
N GLU A 39 -15.05 -17.26 19.10
CA GLU A 39 -16.09 -17.02 18.08
C GLU A 39 -15.47 -16.61 16.73
N VAL A 40 -14.62 -15.58 16.71
CA VAL A 40 -13.95 -15.13 15.49
C VAL A 40 -13.07 -16.25 14.94
N ARG A 41 -12.33 -16.95 15.81
CA ARG A 41 -11.43 -18.03 15.42
C ARG A 41 -12.16 -19.16 14.69
N GLN A 42 -13.34 -19.57 15.15
CA GLN A 42 -14.10 -20.68 14.57
C GLN A 42 -14.60 -20.41 13.15
N ARG A 43 -14.76 -19.14 12.76
CA ARG A 43 -15.15 -18.72 11.41
C ARG A 43 -13.98 -18.24 10.55
N ILE A 44 -12.74 -18.40 11.01
CA ILE A 44 -11.55 -18.20 10.19
C ILE A 44 -11.23 -19.48 9.42
N PHE A 45 -11.13 -19.32 8.10
CA PHE A 45 -10.57 -20.28 7.16
C PHE A 45 -9.21 -19.78 6.69
N THR A 46 -8.32 -20.70 6.42
CA THR A 46 -6.99 -20.43 5.85
C THR A 46 -6.79 -21.26 4.59
N THR A 47 -5.91 -20.83 3.69
CA THR A 47 -5.54 -21.59 2.49
C THR A 47 -4.19 -21.13 1.98
N GLY A 48 -3.55 -21.90 1.10
CA GLY A 48 -2.26 -21.53 0.53
C GLY A 48 -1.17 -21.50 1.62
N SER A 49 -0.38 -20.44 1.66
CA SER A 49 0.69 -20.27 2.66
C SER A 49 0.21 -19.77 4.02
N ALA A 50 -1.09 -19.49 4.17
CA ALA A 50 -1.67 -19.06 5.42
C ALA A 50 -2.06 -20.24 6.32
N GLY A 51 -1.88 -20.09 7.63
CA GLY A 51 -2.30 -21.07 8.63
C GLY A 51 -2.33 -20.45 10.03
N PHE A 52 -3.29 -20.88 10.86
CA PHE A 52 -3.36 -20.51 12.27
C PHE A 52 -3.94 -21.68 13.08
N PRO A 53 -3.38 -22.02 14.26
CA PRO A 53 -3.83 -23.16 15.05
C PRO A 53 -5.35 -23.17 15.30
N GLY A 54 -5.96 -24.32 15.00
CA GLY A 54 -7.38 -24.58 15.18
C GLY A 54 -8.30 -23.94 14.12
N CYS A 55 -7.81 -23.09 13.22
CA CYS A 55 -8.60 -22.58 12.10
C CYS A 55 -8.72 -23.65 11.01
N ALA A 56 -9.86 -23.70 10.31
CA ALA A 56 -10.03 -24.61 9.18
C ALA A 56 -9.03 -24.26 8.06
N HIS A 57 -8.46 -25.26 7.39
CA HIS A 57 -7.54 -25.05 6.28
C HIS A 57 -8.05 -25.72 4.99
N ILE A 58 -8.16 -24.93 3.93
CA ILE A 58 -8.65 -25.35 2.62
C ILE A 58 -7.46 -25.73 1.76
N VAL A 59 -7.32 -27.04 1.55
CA VAL A 59 -6.30 -27.64 0.68
C VAL A 59 -6.88 -27.79 -0.73
N PRO A 60 -6.14 -27.39 -1.78
CA PRO A 60 -6.57 -27.67 -3.15
C PRO A 60 -6.51 -29.18 -3.47
N ASP A 61 -7.35 -29.62 -4.39
CA ASP A 61 -7.28 -30.98 -4.95
C ASP A 61 -6.06 -31.16 -5.86
N THR A 62 -5.93 -32.35 -6.46
CA THR A 62 -4.82 -32.71 -7.35
C THR A 62 -4.76 -31.84 -8.63
N ALA A 63 -5.85 -31.18 -9.00
CA ALA A 63 -5.91 -30.24 -10.12
C ALA A 63 -5.71 -28.77 -9.68
N GLY A 64 -5.43 -28.52 -8.39
CA GLY A 64 -5.26 -27.18 -7.84
C GLY A 64 -6.57 -26.48 -7.45
N LYS A 65 -7.72 -27.13 -7.60
CA LYS A 65 -9.03 -26.54 -7.32
C LYS A 65 -9.30 -26.56 -5.82
N LYS A 66 -9.68 -25.41 -5.26
CA LYS A 66 -10.10 -25.28 -3.86
C LYS A 66 -11.61 -25.45 -3.74
N ASP A 67 -12.04 -26.16 -2.71
CA ASP A 67 -13.45 -26.24 -2.33
C ASP A 67 -13.78 -25.22 -1.23
N PHE A 68 -14.65 -24.26 -1.56
CA PHE A 68 -15.14 -23.23 -0.64
C PHE A 68 -16.56 -23.52 -0.12
N SER A 69 -17.10 -24.71 -0.37
CA SER A 69 -18.45 -25.12 0.06
C SER A 69 -18.68 -24.87 1.56
N ALA A 70 -17.75 -25.26 2.41
CA ALA A 70 -17.83 -25.05 3.87
C ALA A 70 -17.87 -23.57 4.28
N VAL A 71 -17.16 -22.69 3.56
CA VAL A 71 -17.19 -21.23 3.79
C VAL A 71 -18.58 -20.70 3.46
N ILE A 72 -19.14 -21.12 2.33
CA ILE A 72 -20.46 -20.67 1.85
C ILE A 72 -21.58 -21.18 2.79
N GLU A 73 -21.54 -22.44 3.19
CA GLU A 73 -22.53 -23.02 4.11
C GLU A 73 -22.50 -22.38 5.50
N MET A 74 -21.33 -21.95 5.96
CA MET A 74 -21.20 -21.16 7.18
C MET A 74 -21.78 -19.76 7.00
N ALA A 75 -21.46 -19.07 5.89
CA ALA A 75 -21.95 -17.72 5.61
C ALA A 75 -23.49 -17.63 5.61
N LYS A 76 -24.18 -18.65 5.10
CA LYS A 76 -25.66 -18.73 5.09
C LYS A 76 -26.30 -18.74 6.48
N LYS A 77 -25.54 -19.08 7.52
CA LYS A 77 -26.02 -19.21 8.91
C LYS A 77 -25.61 -18.03 9.79
N LEU A 78 -24.76 -17.14 9.28
CA LEU A 78 -24.22 -16.02 10.03
C LEU A 78 -24.94 -14.71 9.64
N PRO A 79 -25.02 -13.74 10.56
CA PRO A 79 -25.58 -12.42 10.25
C PRO A 79 -24.82 -11.72 9.13
N ALA A 80 -25.48 -10.76 8.49
CA ALA A 80 -24.80 -9.82 7.60
C ALA A 80 -23.75 -8.98 8.38
N PRO A 81 -22.72 -8.45 7.71
CA PRO A 81 -21.75 -7.55 8.33
C PRO A 81 -22.42 -6.30 8.93
N GLU A 82 -21.90 -5.84 10.07
CA GLU A 82 -22.25 -4.53 10.64
C GLU A 82 -21.55 -3.43 9.82
N GLU A 83 -22.28 -2.38 9.45
CA GLU A 83 -21.70 -1.22 8.77
C GLU A 83 -20.76 -0.47 9.73
N ILE A 84 -19.52 -0.25 9.29
CA ILE A 84 -18.49 0.48 10.06
C ILE A 84 -18.10 1.81 9.41
N GLU A 85 -18.47 2.00 8.14
CA GLU A 85 -18.25 3.21 7.35
C GLU A 85 -19.09 3.17 6.08
N THR A 86 -19.32 4.34 5.47
CA THR A 86 -19.96 4.49 4.16
C THR A 86 -19.08 5.31 3.22
N GLY A 87 -19.29 5.16 1.91
CA GLY A 87 -18.56 5.91 0.88
C GLY A 87 -17.91 4.98 -0.14
N SER A 88 -16.91 5.50 -0.83
CA SER A 88 -16.17 4.76 -1.85
C SER A 88 -14.69 5.13 -1.83
N ILE A 89 -13.86 4.22 -2.33
CA ILE A 89 -12.42 4.44 -2.52
C ILE A 89 -12.14 4.21 -4.00
N VAL A 90 -11.52 5.19 -4.64
CA VAL A 90 -11.13 5.09 -6.05
C VAL A 90 -9.72 4.48 -6.12
N GLY A 91 -9.54 3.52 -7.02
CA GLY A 91 -8.26 2.86 -7.28
C GLY A 91 -8.24 2.21 -8.65
N GLY A 92 -7.22 1.39 -8.93
CA GLY A 92 -7.05 0.72 -10.23
C GLY A 92 -6.09 1.47 -11.17
N PHE A 93 -5.26 2.36 -10.64
CA PHE A 93 -4.24 3.10 -11.38
C PHE A 93 -2.95 2.27 -11.54
N ALA A 94 -3.09 1.01 -11.96
CA ALA A 94 -1.96 0.19 -12.37
C ALA A 94 -1.33 0.72 -13.68
N HIS A 95 -0.19 0.17 -14.09
CA HIS A 95 0.61 0.73 -15.18
C HIS A 95 -0.19 0.96 -16.46
N ASN A 96 -1.03 0.01 -16.91
CA ASN A 96 -1.78 0.17 -18.15
C ASN A 96 -2.76 1.36 -18.09
N GLN A 97 -3.50 1.50 -16.99
CA GLN A 97 -4.44 2.60 -16.79
C GLN A 97 -3.73 3.96 -16.72
N VAL A 98 -2.58 4.04 -16.03
CA VAL A 98 -1.82 5.30 -15.95
C VAL A 98 -1.17 5.64 -17.28
N LEU A 99 -0.67 4.64 -18.02
CA LEU A 99 -0.11 4.84 -19.35
C LEU A 99 -1.17 5.30 -20.36
N ALA A 100 -2.41 4.81 -20.25
CA ALA A 100 -3.54 5.31 -21.04
C ALA A 100 -3.90 6.78 -20.71
N LEU A 101 -3.48 7.29 -19.55
CA LEU A 101 -3.63 8.67 -19.12
C LEU A 101 -2.32 9.48 -19.21
N ALA A 102 -1.28 8.93 -19.85
CA ALA A 102 0.07 9.50 -19.83
C ALA A 102 0.10 10.94 -20.35
N ASP A 103 -0.58 11.23 -21.47
CA ASP A 103 -0.61 12.58 -22.04
C ASP A 103 -1.18 13.60 -21.04
N LYS A 104 -2.30 13.25 -20.39
CA LYS A 104 -2.93 14.10 -19.37
C LYS A 104 -2.01 14.33 -18.17
N VAL A 105 -1.32 13.29 -17.71
CA VAL A 105 -0.35 13.39 -16.59
C VAL A 105 0.84 14.26 -16.99
N VAL A 106 1.37 14.07 -18.20
CA VAL A 106 2.50 14.83 -18.74
C VAL A 106 2.15 16.30 -18.89
N ASP A 107 0.96 16.61 -19.40
CA ASP A 107 0.47 17.99 -19.54
C ASP A 107 0.26 18.66 -18.18
N ALA A 108 -0.25 17.92 -17.20
CA ALA A 108 -0.41 18.42 -15.84
C ALA A 108 0.94 18.76 -15.19
N VAL A 109 1.98 17.96 -15.46
CA VAL A 109 3.35 18.25 -14.99
C VAL A 109 3.95 19.43 -15.75
N LYS A 110 3.86 19.46 -17.08
CA LYS A 110 4.42 20.54 -17.92
C LYS A 110 3.77 21.90 -17.65
N SER A 111 2.47 21.93 -17.35
CA SER A 111 1.75 23.16 -16.99
C SER A 111 2.02 23.63 -15.56
N GLY A 112 2.68 22.81 -14.73
CA GLY A 112 2.88 23.08 -13.31
C GLY A 112 1.66 22.80 -12.42
N ALA A 113 0.57 22.26 -12.99
CA ALA A 113 -0.60 21.86 -12.20
C ALA A 113 -0.27 20.72 -11.22
N VAL A 114 0.62 19.81 -11.61
CA VAL A 114 1.21 18.79 -10.74
C VAL A 114 2.70 19.10 -10.57
N ARG A 115 3.08 19.58 -9.39
CA ARG A 115 4.44 19.95 -9.07
C ARG A 115 5.31 18.76 -8.66
N LYS A 116 4.73 17.79 -7.94
CA LYS A 116 5.49 16.63 -7.43
C LYS A 116 4.60 15.42 -7.18
N PHE A 117 5.14 14.24 -7.42
CA PHE A 117 4.55 12.97 -7.01
C PHE A 117 5.23 12.46 -5.75
N PHE A 118 4.45 11.81 -4.89
CA PHE A 118 4.93 11.17 -3.66
C PHE A 118 4.60 9.68 -3.70
N VAL A 119 5.63 8.85 -3.85
CA VAL A 119 5.48 7.40 -3.68
C VAL A 119 5.38 7.11 -2.19
N MET A 120 4.15 6.90 -1.71
CA MET A 120 3.83 6.55 -0.32
C MET A 120 3.38 5.08 -0.19
N ALA A 121 3.90 4.22 -1.07
CA ALA A 121 3.58 2.80 -1.11
C ALA A 121 4.15 2.00 0.09
N GLY A 122 3.80 0.72 0.14
CA GLY A 122 4.39 -0.28 1.03
C GLY A 122 3.41 -0.86 2.03
N CYS A 123 3.85 -1.03 3.28
CA CYS A 123 3.11 -1.75 4.32
C CYS A 123 2.80 -0.89 5.54
N ASP A 124 1.56 -0.97 6.01
CA ASP A 124 1.11 -0.38 7.27
C ASP A 124 1.36 -1.31 8.47
N GLY A 125 1.19 -0.81 9.69
CA GLY A 125 1.35 -1.55 10.93
C GLY A 125 0.82 -0.80 12.16
N ARG A 126 1.11 -1.35 13.35
CA ARG A 126 0.48 -0.94 14.63
C ARG A 126 1.07 0.32 15.27
N MET A 127 2.33 0.62 15.02
CA MET A 127 3.05 1.68 15.75
C MET A 127 2.38 3.04 15.54
N LYS A 128 2.14 3.76 16.64
CA LYS A 128 1.51 5.09 16.62
C LYS A 128 2.28 6.08 15.74
N SER A 129 3.61 5.96 15.66
CA SER A 129 4.47 6.78 14.79
C SER A 129 4.08 6.75 13.31
N ARG A 130 3.26 5.79 12.86
CA ARG A 130 2.70 5.76 11.49
C ARG A 130 1.61 6.79 11.24
N GLU A 131 1.10 7.46 12.28
CA GLU A 131 0.27 8.67 12.14
C GLU A 131 0.99 9.74 11.31
N TYR A 132 2.33 9.73 11.30
CA TYR A 132 3.17 10.50 10.37
C TYR A 132 2.65 10.44 8.92
N TYR A 133 2.31 9.26 8.40
CA TYR A 133 1.89 9.13 6.98
C TYR A 133 0.50 9.71 6.72
N THR A 134 -0.38 9.68 7.71
CA THR A 134 -1.70 10.31 7.63
C THR A 134 -1.58 11.83 7.70
N GLU A 135 -0.76 12.34 8.61
CA GLU A 135 -0.49 13.77 8.75
C GLU A 135 0.24 14.33 7.52
N PHE A 136 1.25 13.61 7.03
CA PHE A 136 1.99 13.96 5.81
C PHE A 136 1.06 14.09 4.61
N ALA A 137 0.21 13.08 4.36
CA ALA A 137 -0.75 13.13 3.25
C ALA A 137 -1.75 14.29 3.34
N ASN A 138 -2.21 14.63 4.55
CA ASN A 138 -3.11 15.76 4.79
C ASN A 138 -2.42 17.12 4.57
N LYS A 139 -1.16 17.24 4.97
CA LYS A 139 -0.39 18.50 4.87
C LYS A 139 0.27 18.71 3.51
N LEU A 140 0.32 17.69 2.65
CA LEU A 140 0.88 17.83 1.31
C LEU A 140 0.20 18.96 0.51
N PRO A 141 0.97 19.83 -0.16
CA PRO A 141 0.43 20.86 -1.03
C PRO A 141 -0.56 20.32 -2.05
N LYS A 142 -1.62 21.09 -2.35
CA LYS A 142 -2.74 20.63 -3.20
C LYS A 142 -2.35 20.35 -4.66
N ASP A 143 -1.17 20.79 -5.09
CA ASP A 143 -0.58 20.56 -6.41
C ASP A 143 0.33 19.31 -6.44
N THR A 144 0.12 18.36 -5.53
CA THR A 144 0.88 17.11 -5.44
C THR A 144 -0.02 15.88 -5.55
N ILE A 145 0.53 14.78 -6.05
CA ILE A 145 -0.17 13.50 -6.20
C ILE A 145 0.55 12.40 -5.43
N ILE A 146 -0.19 11.64 -4.63
CA ILE A 146 0.29 10.43 -3.96
C ILE A 146 0.15 9.23 -4.89
N LEU A 147 1.24 8.51 -5.11
CA LEU A 147 1.28 7.20 -5.76
C LEU A 147 1.40 6.12 -4.70
N THR A 148 0.46 5.17 -4.68
CA THR A 148 0.44 4.12 -3.64
C THR A 148 0.22 2.71 -4.20
N ALA A 149 0.71 1.74 -3.44
CA ALA A 149 0.57 0.32 -3.64
C ALA A 149 0.78 -0.38 -2.30
N GLY A 150 0.01 -1.43 -2.00
CA GLY A 150 0.08 -2.13 -0.71
C GLY A 150 -0.68 -1.46 0.43
N CYS A 151 -0.72 -2.11 1.60
CA CYS A 151 -1.61 -1.71 2.69
C CYS A 151 -1.22 -0.40 3.40
N ALA A 152 -0.06 0.20 3.09
CA ALA A 152 0.26 1.58 3.51
C ALA A 152 -0.83 2.59 3.12
N LYS A 153 -1.54 2.33 2.01
CA LYS A 153 -2.65 3.17 1.50
C LYS A 153 -3.72 3.48 2.56
N TYR A 154 -3.98 2.58 3.50
CA TYR A 154 -5.04 2.75 4.50
C TYR A 154 -4.76 3.88 5.50
N ARG A 155 -3.56 4.48 5.47
CA ARG A 155 -3.27 5.70 6.23
C ARG A 155 -3.87 6.96 5.62
N TYR A 156 -4.22 6.95 4.34
CA TYR A 156 -4.65 8.17 3.64
C TYR A 156 -5.68 7.97 2.52
N ASN A 157 -6.01 6.74 2.11
CA ASN A 157 -6.96 6.47 1.01
C ASN A 157 -8.44 6.76 1.34
N LYS A 158 -8.74 7.06 2.61
CA LYS A 158 -10.07 7.48 3.09
C LYS A 158 -10.14 8.97 3.41
N LEU A 159 -9.07 9.72 3.11
CA LEU A 159 -9.06 11.17 3.26
C LEU A 159 -9.65 11.81 2.02
N ASP A 160 -10.36 12.93 2.20
CA ASP A 160 -10.85 13.74 1.10
C ASP A 160 -9.75 14.67 0.58
N LEU A 161 -8.83 14.12 -0.23
CA LEU A 161 -7.70 14.86 -0.78
C LEU A 161 -8.00 15.54 -2.12
N GLY A 162 -9.16 15.27 -2.72
CA GLY A 162 -9.59 15.84 -4.00
C GLY A 162 -8.82 15.33 -5.24
N ASP A 163 -8.89 16.11 -6.32
CA ASP A 163 -8.25 15.85 -7.61
C ASP A 163 -7.54 17.10 -8.17
N ILE A 164 -6.70 16.89 -9.18
CA ILE A 164 -6.06 17.95 -9.97
C ILE A 164 -6.47 17.75 -11.42
N GLY A 165 -7.36 18.62 -11.93
CA GLY A 165 -7.85 18.53 -13.31
C GLY A 165 -8.53 17.19 -13.64
N GLY A 166 -9.21 16.59 -12.67
CA GLY A 166 -9.83 15.27 -12.78
C GLY A 166 -8.87 14.09 -12.64
N ILE A 167 -7.63 14.30 -12.14
CA ILE A 167 -6.72 13.23 -11.72
C ILE A 167 -6.77 13.13 -10.20
N PRO A 168 -7.25 12.02 -9.61
CA PRO A 168 -7.30 11.90 -8.15
C PRO A 168 -5.93 12.12 -7.50
N ARG A 169 -5.89 12.83 -6.37
CA ARG A 169 -4.63 13.08 -5.64
C ARG A 169 -4.07 11.85 -4.93
N VAL A 170 -4.80 10.73 -4.93
CA VAL A 170 -4.30 9.41 -4.54
C VAL A 170 -4.52 8.44 -5.69
N LEU A 171 -3.43 7.98 -6.30
CA LEU A 171 -3.46 6.98 -7.35
C LEU A 171 -3.01 5.63 -6.77
N ASP A 172 -4.00 4.79 -6.47
CA ASP A 172 -3.79 3.44 -5.98
C ASP A 172 -3.59 2.43 -7.11
N ALA A 173 -2.35 1.95 -7.25
CA ALA A 173 -1.97 0.95 -8.24
C ALA A 173 -2.32 -0.49 -7.85
N GLY A 174 -2.62 -0.77 -6.57
CA GLY A 174 -3.04 -2.10 -6.11
C GLY A 174 -2.30 -2.61 -4.87
N GLN A 175 -1.97 -3.90 -4.88
CA GLN A 175 -1.26 -4.60 -3.80
C GLN A 175 0.21 -4.18 -3.72
N CYS A 176 0.97 -4.68 -2.74
CA CYS A 176 2.40 -4.33 -2.60
C CYS A 176 3.24 -4.75 -3.82
N ASN A 177 2.87 -5.84 -4.51
CA ASN A 177 3.48 -6.24 -5.77
C ASN A 177 3.22 -5.23 -6.91
N ASP A 178 2.13 -4.46 -6.84
CA ASP A 178 1.84 -3.41 -7.82
C ASP A 178 2.72 -2.16 -7.66
N SER A 179 3.64 -2.15 -6.68
CA SER A 179 4.82 -1.25 -6.74
C SER A 179 5.61 -1.43 -8.04
N TYR A 180 5.51 -2.60 -8.70
CA TYR A 180 5.96 -2.79 -10.08
C TYR A 180 5.35 -1.76 -11.05
N SER A 181 4.04 -1.53 -10.96
CA SER A 181 3.36 -0.52 -11.79
C SER A 181 3.94 0.87 -11.57
N LEU A 182 4.22 1.23 -10.32
CA LEU A 182 4.81 2.53 -9.99
C LEU A 182 6.21 2.70 -10.58
N ALA A 183 7.02 1.63 -10.58
CA ALA A 183 8.32 1.62 -11.24
C ALA A 183 8.19 1.77 -12.77
N VAL A 184 7.26 1.06 -13.41
CA VAL A 184 6.97 1.20 -14.85
C VAL A 184 6.53 2.62 -15.19
N ILE A 185 5.66 3.22 -14.38
CA ILE A 185 5.21 4.60 -14.55
C ILE A 185 6.40 5.57 -14.46
N ALA A 186 7.24 5.44 -13.44
CA ALA A 186 8.43 6.29 -13.30
C ALA A 186 9.37 6.15 -14.52
N LEU A 187 9.65 4.92 -14.97
CA LEU A 187 10.48 4.68 -16.15
C LEU A 187 9.86 5.26 -17.42
N LYS A 188 8.54 5.21 -17.58
CA LYS A 188 7.89 5.85 -18.73
C LYS A 188 7.97 7.37 -18.66
N LEU A 189 7.74 7.98 -17.50
CA LEU A 189 7.87 9.43 -17.34
C LEU A 189 9.31 9.86 -17.62
N LYS A 190 10.31 9.10 -17.16
CA LYS A 190 11.72 9.34 -17.49
C LYS A 190 11.93 9.41 -19.01
N GLU A 191 11.40 8.44 -19.75
CA GLU A 191 11.46 8.39 -21.22
C GLU A 191 10.77 9.60 -21.85
N VAL A 192 9.53 9.91 -21.44
CA VAL A 192 8.73 11.00 -22.01
C VAL A 192 9.34 12.38 -21.76
N PHE A 193 9.99 12.58 -20.61
CA PHE A 193 10.72 13.82 -20.29
C PHE A 193 12.15 13.82 -20.83
N GLY A 194 12.60 12.77 -21.51
CA GLY A 194 13.96 12.68 -22.06
C GLY A 194 15.06 12.75 -21.00
N LEU A 195 14.78 12.26 -19.79
CA LEU A 195 15.73 12.28 -18.68
C LEU A 195 16.70 11.10 -18.78
N ASP A 196 17.97 11.33 -18.49
CA ASP A 196 19.03 10.32 -18.41
C ASP A 196 18.97 9.51 -17.11
N ASP A 197 18.45 10.11 -16.02
CA ASP A 197 18.34 9.51 -14.69
C ASP A 197 16.88 9.58 -14.16
N VAL A 198 16.39 8.47 -13.60
CA VAL A 198 15.05 8.36 -12.98
C VAL A 198 14.91 9.30 -11.78
N ASN A 199 16.02 9.61 -11.10
CA ASN A 199 16.04 10.47 -9.92
C ASN A 199 15.87 11.96 -10.27
N LYS A 200 15.88 12.34 -11.55
CA LYS A 200 15.58 13.70 -12.02
C LYS A 200 14.08 13.96 -12.20
N LEU A 201 13.25 12.93 -12.08
CA LEU A 201 11.80 13.11 -12.09
C LEU A 201 11.33 13.87 -10.85
N PRO A 202 10.20 14.60 -10.93
CA PRO A 202 9.58 15.23 -9.77
C PRO A 202 8.86 14.18 -8.91
N ILE A 203 9.58 13.15 -8.44
CA ILE A 203 9.07 12.05 -7.62
C ILE A 203 9.89 11.97 -6.33
N ALA A 204 9.22 12.07 -5.19
CA ALA A 204 9.78 11.78 -3.87
C ALA A 204 9.31 10.39 -3.40
N TYR A 205 10.19 9.65 -2.71
CA TYR A 205 9.89 8.32 -2.18
C TYR A 205 9.83 8.37 -0.65
N ASN A 206 8.63 8.26 -0.09
CA ASN A 206 8.37 8.24 1.35
C ASN A 206 7.62 6.93 1.72
N ILE A 207 8.37 5.84 1.78
CA ILE A 207 7.86 4.46 1.79
C ILE A 207 7.70 3.96 3.22
N ALA A 208 6.55 3.36 3.51
CA ALA A 208 6.30 2.65 4.75
C ALA A 208 6.61 1.15 4.58
N TRP A 209 7.28 0.51 5.53
CA TRP A 209 7.54 -0.94 5.47
C TRP A 209 7.12 -1.66 6.76
N TYR A 210 6.96 -2.98 6.69
CA TYR A 210 6.63 -3.81 7.86
C TYR A 210 7.21 -5.23 7.72
N GLU A 211 6.88 -5.92 6.63
CA GLU A 211 7.25 -7.32 6.40
C GLU A 211 8.13 -7.47 5.15
N GLN A 212 8.43 -8.71 4.78
CA GLN A 212 9.51 -9.03 3.86
C GLN A 212 9.18 -8.74 2.38
N LYS A 213 7.90 -8.66 1.99
CA LYS A 213 7.55 -8.21 0.63
C LYS A 213 7.94 -6.74 0.43
N ALA A 214 7.84 -5.89 1.46
CA ALA A 214 8.36 -4.53 1.37
C ALA A 214 9.89 -4.47 1.21
N VAL A 215 10.63 -5.42 1.79
CA VAL A 215 12.09 -5.51 1.63
C VAL A 215 12.46 -5.80 0.18
N ILE A 216 11.81 -6.78 -0.47
CA ILE A 216 12.14 -7.08 -1.87
C ILE A 216 11.71 -5.94 -2.82
N VAL A 217 10.61 -5.22 -2.52
CA VAL A 217 10.23 -4.01 -3.25
C VAL A 217 11.30 -2.93 -3.12
N LEU A 218 11.83 -2.69 -1.91
CA LEU A 218 12.93 -1.76 -1.70
C LEU A 218 14.16 -2.17 -2.53
N LEU A 219 14.59 -3.44 -2.44
CA LEU A 219 15.75 -3.93 -3.20
C LEU A 219 15.56 -3.79 -4.72
N ALA A 220 14.33 -4.00 -5.22
CA ALA A 220 14.01 -3.78 -6.63
C ALA A 220 14.15 -2.30 -7.03
N LEU A 221 13.69 -1.36 -6.21
CA LEU A 221 13.87 0.08 -6.45
C LEU A 221 15.36 0.47 -6.45
N LEU A 222 16.14 -0.05 -5.49
CA LEU A 222 17.59 0.17 -5.44
C LEU A 222 18.29 -0.38 -6.69
N TYR A 223 17.89 -1.58 -7.15
CA TYR A 223 18.39 -2.18 -8.39
C TYR A 223 18.07 -1.32 -9.62
N LEU A 224 16.87 -0.73 -9.68
CA LEU A 224 16.46 0.20 -10.74
C LEU A 224 17.16 1.57 -10.66
N GLY A 225 18.04 1.78 -9.67
CA GLY A 225 18.82 3.00 -9.50
C GLY A 225 18.07 4.12 -8.79
N VAL A 226 16.93 3.85 -8.16
CA VAL A 226 16.22 4.84 -7.34
C VAL A 226 17.03 5.15 -6.09
N LYS A 227 17.18 6.44 -5.81
CA LYS A 227 17.92 6.99 -4.67
C LYS A 227 17.01 7.87 -3.80
N ASN A 228 17.53 8.25 -2.63
CA ASN A 228 16.91 9.19 -1.70
C ASN A 228 15.54 8.71 -1.15
N ILE A 229 15.39 7.39 -1.02
CA ILE A 229 14.20 6.77 -0.44
C ILE A 229 14.20 7.02 1.07
N HIS A 230 13.13 7.65 1.55
CA HIS A 230 12.85 7.73 2.98
C HIS A 230 12.02 6.52 3.37
N LEU A 231 12.54 5.74 4.31
CA LEU A 231 11.99 4.46 4.73
C LEU A 231 11.60 4.53 6.21
N GLY A 232 10.33 4.23 6.51
CA GLY A 232 9.80 4.39 7.86
C GLY A 232 8.72 3.36 8.27
N PRO A 233 8.24 3.47 9.53
CA PRO A 233 8.52 4.56 10.47
C PRO A 233 9.87 4.45 11.18
N THR A 234 10.57 3.32 11.04
CA THR A 234 11.95 3.11 11.53
C THR A 234 12.74 2.39 10.46
N LEU A 235 14.07 2.49 10.48
CA LEU A 235 14.92 1.64 9.65
C LEU A 235 14.89 0.18 10.13
N PRO A 236 15.14 -0.80 9.25
CA PRO A 236 15.16 -2.21 9.63
C PRO A 236 16.23 -2.56 10.67
N GLY A 237 15.81 -3.22 11.75
CA GLY A 237 16.71 -3.68 12.82
C GLY A 237 17.71 -4.76 12.42
N PHE A 238 17.55 -5.36 11.22
CA PHE A 238 18.52 -6.30 10.65
C PHE A 238 19.69 -5.62 9.92
N LEU A 239 19.69 -4.29 9.77
CA LEU A 239 20.80 -3.56 9.18
C LEU A 239 21.86 -3.31 10.26
N SER A 240 23.03 -3.95 10.11
CA SER A 240 24.19 -3.59 10.92
C SER A 240 24.66 -2.16 10.59
N PRO A 241 25.38 -1.46 11.49
CA PRO A 241 25.86 -0.11 11.23
C PRO A 241 26.65 0.02 9.92
N ASN A 242 27.50 -0.96 9.59
CA ASN A 242 28.28 -0.96 8.35
C ASN A 242 27.41 -1.14 7.11
N VAL A 243 26.40 -2.01 7.16
CA VAL A 243 25.47 -2.21 6.03
C VAL A 243 24.59 -0.98 5.85
N ALA A 244 24.08 -0.40 6.94
CA ALA A 244 23.30 0.84 6.90
C ALA A 244 24.12 1.98 6.27
N LYS A 245 25.39 2.12 6.66
CA LYS A 245 26.31 3.11 6.08
C LYS A 245 26.45 2.95 4.56
N VAL A 246 26.61 1.73 4.05
CA VAL A 246 26.67 1.48 2.60
C VAL A 246 25.37 1.91 1.90
N LEU A 247 24.21 1.61 2.51
CA LEU A 247 22.91 2.00 1.94
C LEU A 247 22.73 3.53 1.89
N VAL A 248 23.16 4.24 2.93
CA VAL A 248 23.17 5.70 2.97
C VAL A 248 24.13 6.27 1.92
N GLU A 249 25.38 5.82 1.89
CA GLU A 249 26.42 6.37 1.01
C GLU A 249 26.16 6.11 -0.47
N LYS A 250 25.59 4.95 -0.82
CA LYS A 250 25.37 4.57 -2.23
C LYS A 250 24.00 4.99 -2.76
N PHE A 251 22.97 4.93 -1.91
CA PHE A 251 21.58 5.11 -2.34
C PHE A 251 20.86 6.28 -1.66
N GLY A 252 21.47 6.92 -0.65
CA GLY A 252 20.82 8.02 0.08
C GLY A 252 19.60 7.57 0.88
N ILE A 253 19.53 6.29 1.30
CA ILE A 253 18.42 5.83 2.15
C ILE A 253 18.42 6.63 3.46
N ALA A 254 17.26 7.16 3.83
CA ALA A 254 17.07 7.91 5.05
C ALA A 254 15.86 7.40 5.84
N GLY A 255 15.81 7.70 7.14
CA GLY A 255 14.59 7.54 7.93
C GLY A 255 13.61 8.69 7.70
N VAL A 256 12.39 8.56 8.22
CA VAL A 256 11.45 9.68 8.30
C VAL A 256 11.75 10.56 9.52
N GLY A 257 11.49 11.86 9.41
CA GLY A 257 11.66 12.87 10.46
C GLY A 257 10.32 13.41 10.97
N ASN A 258 10.26 14.72 11.18
CA ASN A 258 9.01 15.43 11.43
C ASN A 258 8.30 15.71 10.10
N VAL A 259 6.96 15.69 10.09
CA VAL A 259 6.15 15.90 8.88
C VAL A 259 6.45 17.23 8.20
N ASP A 260 6.55 18.33 8.93
CA ASP A 260 6.72 19.67 8.33
C ASP A 260 8.13 19.82 7.71
N ASP A 261 9.16 19.32 8.40
CA ASP A 261 10.53 19.31 7.90
C ASP A 261 10.69 18.42 6.67
N ASP A 262 10.09 17.22 6.72
CA ASP A 262 10.16 16.27 5.60
C ASP A 262 9.41 16.81 4.38
N ILE A 263 8.23 17.44 4.55
CA ILE A 263 7.53 18.10 3.44
C ILE A 263 8.40 19.22 2.86
N ALA A 264 8.99 20.09 3.70
CA ALA A 264 9.84 21.18 3.21
C ALA A 264 11.03 20.65 2.41
N MET A 265 11.72 19.63 2.94
CA MET A 265 12.85 18.96 2.28
C MET A 265 12.41 18.29 0.98
N PHE A 266 11.30 17.56 0.97
CA PHE A 266 10.82 16.89 -0.23
C PHE A 266 10.29 17.86 -1.28
N MET A 267 9.88 19.07 -0.92
CA MET A 267 9.35 20.05 -1.88
C MET A 267 10.42 21.00 -2.44
N ALA A 268 11.61 21.02 -1.84
CA ALA A 268 12.80 21.63 -2.42
C ALA A 268 13.22 20.91 -3.72
#